data_AF-A0A3L8R0W1-F1
#
_entry.id   AF-A0A3L8R0W1-F1
#
_cell.length_a   1.000
_cell.length_b   1.000
_cell.length_c   1.000
_cell.angle_alpha   90.00
_cell.angle_beta   90.00
_cell.angle_gamma   90.00
#
_symmetry.space_group_name_H-M   'P 1'
#
loop_
_entity.id
_entity.type
_entity.pdbx_description
1 polymer ?
#
loop_
_entity_poly.entity_id
_entity_poly.type
_entity_poly.pdbx_seq_one_letter_code
_entity_poly.pdbx_strand_id
1 'polypeptide(L)'
;MAEASGAGYSIPLDDPGLDIAAGEEFLQEVFQILLEEGVRKSTDVTQKVCDWKEPQELRELLDLELRSDGEGREQLLQRCRDVLRFSVRTGHPRFFNQLFSGLDHHALAGRFLTETLNTSP
;
A
#
# COMPACT_ATOMS: atom_id res chain seq x y z
N MET A 1 0.61 -56.26 -11.15
CA MET A 1 1.17 -56.33 -9.78
C MET A 1 1.73 -54.96 -9.44
N ALA A 2 1.23 -54.41 -8.33
CA ALA A 2 1.64 -53.21 -7.61
C ALA A 2 1.52 -51.85 -8.33
N GLU A 3 0.36 -51.23 -8.15
CA GLU A 3 0.18 -49.78 -8.15
C GLU A 3 1.08 -49.15 -7.07
N ALA A 4 1.86 -48.13 -7.42
CA ALA A 4 2.48 -47.25 -6.44
C ALA A 4 1.43 -46.21 -6.01
N SER A 5 0.82 -46.45 -4.85
CA SER A 5 -0.19 -45.60 -4.24
C SER A 5 0.30 -44.18 -4.08
N GLY A 6 -0.42 -43.23 -4.68
CA GLY A 6 -0.28 -41.82 -4.38
C GLY A 6 -0.62 -41.56 -2.91
N ALA A 7 0.38 -41.15 -2.14
CA ALA A 7 0.15 -40.43 -0.89
C ALA A 7 0.16 -38.94 -1.22
N GLY A 8 -0.90 -38.48 -1.89
CA GLY A 8 -1.22 -37.06 -1.93
C GLY A 8 -1.59 -36.65 -0.52
N TYR A 9 -0.67 -36.01 0.19
CA TYR A 9 -0.99 -35.32 1.44
C TYR A 9 -1.96 -34.20 1.11
N SER A 10 -3.26 -34.46 1.26
CA SER A 10 -4.26 -33.41 1.30
C SER A 10 -4.05 -32.68 2.62
N ILE A 11 -3.44 -31.49 2.57
CA ILE A 11 -3.51 -30.55 3.69
C ILE A 11 -4.99 -30.20 3.82
N PRO A 12 -5.65 -30.49 4.95
CA PRO A 12 -7.02 -30.06 5.16
C PRO A 12 -7.05 -28.54 5.10
N LEU A 13 -7.78 -27.97 4.14
CA LEU A 13 -7.99 -26.53 3.98
C LEU A 13 -9.07 -26.02 4.96
N ASP A 14 -9.19 -26.67 6.11
CA ASP A 14 -10.23 -26.42 7.12
C ASP A 14 -9.88 -25.23 8.01
N ASP A 15 -8.60 -24.82 8.01
CA ASP A 15 -8.14 -23.58 8.63
C ASP A 15 -8.20 -22.44 7.59
N PRO A 16 -8.80 -21.28 7.90
CA PRO A 16 -8.89 -20.15 6.96
C PRO A 16 -7.53 -19.62 6.48
N GLY A 17 -6.40 -20.09 7.05
CA GLY A 17 -5.04 -19.78 6.59
C GLY A 17 -4.67 -18.31 6.74
N LEU A 18 -5.47 -17.53 7.48
CA LEU A 18 -5.33 -16.10 7.64
C LEU A 18 -4.76 -15.79 9.02
N ASP A 19 -3.54 -15.25 9.05
CA ASP A 19 -2.97 -14.68 10.27
C ASP A 19 -3.57 -13.29 10.52
N ILE A 20 -4.68 -13.26 11.26
CA ILE A 20 -5.41 -12.02 11.60
C ILE A 20 -4.51 -11.06 12.36
N ALA A 21 -3.68 -11.55 13.29
CA ALA A 21 -2.82 -10.71 14.11
C ALA A 21 -1.74 -10.03 13.27
N ALA A 22 -1.11 -10.78 12.35
CA ALA A 22 -0.16 -10.21 11.40
C ALA A 22 -0.83 -9.18 10.46
N GLY A 23 -2.08 -9.43 10.04
CA GLY A 23 -2.87 -8.49 9.26
C GLY A 23 -3.15 -7.17 9.99
N GLU A 24 -3.57 -7.25 11.26
CA GLU A 24 -3.80 -6.06 12.10
C GLU A 24 -2.52 -5.28 12.37
N GLU A 25 -1.41 -5.96 12.65
CA GLU A 25 -0.10 -5.32 12.83
C GLU A 25 0.33 -4.57 11.56
N PHE A 26 0.22 -5.23 10.39
CA PHE A 26 0.55 -4.62 9.11
C PHE A 26 -0.29 -3.36 8.84
N LEU A 27 -1.60 -3.39 9.14
CA LEU A 27 -2.47 -2.23 9.01
C LEU A 27 -1.98 -1.07 9.89
N GLN A 28 -1.61 -1.33 11.15
CA GLN A 28 -1.10 -0.28 12.05
C GLN A 28 0.18 0.37 11.50
N GLU A 29 1.11 -0.43 10.99
CA GLU A 29 2.35 0.07 10.37
C GLU A 29 2.07 0.90 9.11
N VAL A 30 1.16 0.44 8.26
CA VAL A 30 0.73 1.19 7.07
C VAL A 30 0.07 2.51 7.47
N PHE A 31 -0.79 2.55 8.49
CA PHE A 31 -1.38 3.79 8.98
C PHE A 31 -0.33 4.78 9.47
N GLN A 32 0.73 4.30 10.14
CA GLN A 32 1.84 5.16 10.55
C GLN A 32 2.57 5.74 9.33
N ILE A 33 2.84 4.93 8.31
CA ILE A 33 3.45 5.38 7.05
C ILE A 33 2.55 6.42 6.35
N LEU A 34 1.25 6.18 6.26
CA LEU A 34 0.30 7.12 5.66
C LEU A 34 0.28 8.46 6.41
N LEU A 35 0.31 8.44 7.74
CA LEU A 35 0.31 9.65 8.55
C LEU A 35 1.61 10.44 8.39
N GLU A 36 2.76 9.77 8.35
CA GLU A 36 4.07 10.40 8.20
C GLU A 36 4.33 10.90 6.79
N GLU A 37 4.27 10.01 5.80
CA GLU A 37 4.61 10.31 4.40
C GLU A 37 3.43 10.98 3.68
N GLY A 38 2.24 10.38 3.80
CA GLY A 38 1.05 10.77 3.04
C GLY A 38 0.34 12.03 3.55
N VAL A 39 0.43 12.33 4.85
CA VAL A 39 -0.22 13.51 5.46
C VAL A 39 0.80 14.58 5.84
N ARG A 40 1.71 14.29 6.79
CA ARG A 40 2.64 15.31 7.32
C ARG A 40 3.59 15.82 6.25
N LYS A 41 4.33 14.93 5.57
CA LYS A 41 5.27 15.35 4.52
C LYS A 41 4.57 15.84 3.26
N SER A 42 3.38 15.35 2.93
CA SER A 42 2.60 15.86 1.79
C SER A 42 2.18 17.31 1.93
N THR A 43 2.00 17.79 3.16
CA THR A 43 1.52 19.17 3.44
C THR A 43 2.64 20.12 3.89
N ASP A 44 3.86 19.61 4.08
CA ASP A 44 5.04 20.39 4.46
C ASP A 44 5.70 21.07 3.27
N VAL A 45 5.75 22.41 3.30
CA VAL A 45 6.31 23.27 2.24
C VAL A 45 7.83 23.15 2.06
N THR A 46 8.54 22.51 2.99
CA THR A 46 9.98 22.22 2.88
C THR A 46 10.27 21.02 1.99
N GLN A 47 9.25 20.22 1.67
CA GLN A 47 9.37 19.02 0.87
C GLN A 47 9.20 19.32 -0.63
N LYS A 48 9.65 18.39 -1.48
CA LYS A 48 9.37 18.47 -2.92
C LYS A 48 7.89 18.17 -3.18
N VAL A 49 7.25 18.92 -4.09
CA VAL A 49 5.90 18.59 -4.59
C VAL A 49 5.88 17.24 -5.31
N CYS A 50 6.96 16.90 -6.00
CA CYS A 50 7.14 15.65 -6.75
C CYS A 50 8.65 15.33 -6.82
N ASP A 51 9.03 14.08 -6.57
CA ASP A 51 10.38 13.58 -6.82
C ASP A 51 10.40 12.90 -8.19
N TRP A 52 10.53 13.72 -9.25
CA TRP A 52 10.41 13.27 -10.64
C TRP A 52 11.43 12.19 -11.02
N LYS A 53 10.97 11.21 -11.81
CA LYS A 53 11.73 10.08 -12.33
C LYS A 53 11.31 9.80 -13.77
N GLU A 54 12.25 9.39 -14.61
CA GLU A 54 11.92 8.88 -15.95
C GLU A 54 11.13 7.57 -15.84
N PRO A 55 10.21 7.25 -16.77
CA PRO A 55 9.35 6.06 -16.64
C PRO A 55 10.12 4.74 -16.44
N GLN A 56 11.25 4.58 -17.12
CA GLN A 56 12.09 3.38 -16.99
C GLN A 56 12.76 3.31 -15.62
N GLU A 57 13.31 4.42 -15.12
CA GLU A 57 13.91 4.52 -13.78
C GLU A 57 12.84 4.24 -12.71
N LEU A 58 11.66 4.83 -12.83
CA LEU A 58 10.57 4.64 -11.87
C LEU A 58 10.09 3.18 -11.82
N ARG A 59 10.01 2.52 -12.98
CA ARG A 59 9.64 1.11 -13.06
C ARG A 59 10.63 0.21 -12.32
N GLU A 60 11.92 0.49 -12.46
CA GLU A 60 12.98 -0.24 -11.77
C GLU A 60 12.95 0.02 -10.27
N LEU A 61 12.70 1.27 -9.85
CA LEU A 61 12.58 1.63 -8.44
C LEU A 61 11.36 1.00 -7.75
N LEU A 62 10.24 0.83 -8.45
CA LEU A 62 9.00 0.33 -7.87
C LEU A 62 8.83 -1.19 -7.94
N ASP A 63 9.58 -1.88 -8.82
CA ASP A 63 9.51 -3.33 -9.04
C ASP A 63 8.05 -3.84 -9.13
N LEU A 64 7.31 -3.38 -10.15
CA LEU A 64 5.86 -3.59 -10.27
C LEU A 64 5.44 -4.97 -10.80
N GLU A 65 6.38 -5.92 -10.93
CA GLU A 65 6.08 -7.25 -11.49
C GLU A 65 5.36 -8.13 -10.46
N LEU A 66 4.19 -8.65 -10.84
CA LEU A 66 3.44 -9.61 -10.03
C LEU A 66 4.02 -11.01 -10.19
N ARG A 67 4.28 -11.68 -9.07
CA ARG A 67 4.93 -13.00 -9.01
C ARG A 67 3.96 -14.07 -8.48
N SER A 68 4.35 -15.34 -8.60
CA SER A 68 3.58 -16.46 -8.07
C SER A 68 3.55 -16.49 -6.54
N ASP A 69 4.66 -16.09 -5.91
CA ASP A 69 4.80 -16.05 -4.46
C ASP A 69 4.56 -14.64 -3.94
N GLY A 70 4.03 -14.56 -2.72
CA GLY A 70 3.91 -13.30 -1.99
C GLY A 70 5.27 -12.77 -1.52
N GLU A 71 5.26 -11.54 -1.03
CA GLU A 71 6.45 -10.92 -0.46
C GLU A 71 6.33 -10.78 1.05
N GLY A 72 7.48 -10.76 1.72
CA GLY A 72 7.54 -10.55 3.16
C GLY A 72 7.03 -9.17 3.57
N ARG A 73 6.52 -9.09 4.81
CA ARG A 73 5.97 -7.87 5.43
C ARG A 73 6.82 -6.62 5.20
N GLU A 74 8.12 -6.68 5.49
CA GLU A 74 9.03 -5.53 5.36
C GLU A 74 9.15 -5.03 3.92
N GLN A 75 9.13 -5.93 2.94
CA GLN A 75 9.16 -5.56 1.52
C GLN A 75 7.87 -4.85 1.12
N LEU A 76 6.71 -5.31 1.60
CA LEU A 76 5.42 -4.66 1.36
C LEU A 76 5.37 -3.26 1.99
N LEU A 77 5.84 -3.11 3.23
CA LEU A 77 5.95 -1.79 3.87
C LEU A 77 6.87 -0.85 3.09
N GLN A 78 7.99 -1.37 2.57
CA GLN A 78 8.89 -0.59 1.73
C GLN A 78 8.20 -0.14 0.44
N ARG A 79 7.43 -1.03 -0.22
CA ARG A 79 6.61 -0.65 -1.38
C ARG A 79 5.61 0.46 -1.06
N CYS A 80 4.95 0.43 0.09
CA CYS A 80 4.06 1.53 0.51
C CYS A 80 4.81 2.86 0.60
N ARG A 81 6.01 2.87 1.17
CA ARG A 81 6.86 4.08 1.26
C ARG A 81 7.29 4.58 -0.11
N ASP A 82 7.69 3.68 -1.00
CA ASP A 82 8.17 4.04 -2.34
C ASP A 82 7.03 4.60 -3.21
N VAL A 83 5.84 3.99 -3.15
CA VAL A 83 4.65 4.52 -3.84
C VAL A 83 4.34 5.94 -3.36
N LEU A 84 4.34 6.20 -2.06
CA LEU A 84 4.09 7.54 -1.51
C LEU A 84 5.19 8.54 -1.87
N ARG A 85 6.45 8.10 -1.84
CA ARG A 85 7.62 8.94 -2.13
C ARG A 85 7.63 9.44 -3.57
N PHE A 86 7.38 8.55 -4.53
CA PHE A 86 7.47 8.87 -5.95
C PHE A 86 6.16 9.37 -6.56
N SER A 87 5.06 9.34 -5.79
CA SER A 87 3.80 9.98 -6.18
C SER A 87 3.86 11.50 -6.06
N VAL A 88 3.06 12.18 -6.88
CA VAL A 88 2.86 13.63 -6.75
C VAL A 88 2.08 13.93 -5.47
N ARG A 89 2.57 14.87 -4.66
CA ARG A 89 1.92 15.32 -3.42
C ARG A 89 0.86 16.35 -3.72
N THR A 90 -0.34 15.89 -4.07
CA THR A 90 -1.46 16.77 -4.41
C THR A 90 -1.96 17.59 -3.21
N GLY A 91 -1.66 17.15 -1.98
CA GLY A 91 -1.92 17.89 -0.75
C GLY A 91 -0.96 19.05 -0.48
N HIS A 92 0.12 19.19 -1.28
CA HIS A 92 1.16 20.17 -1.02
C HIS A 92 0.65 21.60 -1.28
N PRO A 93 0.90 22.58 -0.38
CA PRO A 93 0.41 23.96 -0.54
C PRO A 93 0.90 24.68 -1.81
N ARG A 94 1.91 24.12 -2.49
CA ARG A 94 2.47 24.61 -3.75
C ARG A 94 2.08 23.77 -4.99
N PHE A 95 1.10 22.87 -4.85
CA PHE A 95 0.54 22.12 -5.97
C PHE A 95 -0.61 22.90 -6.61
N PHE A 96 -0.40 23.42 -7.82
CA PHE A 96 -1.36 24.24 -8.57
C PHE A 96 -1.66 23.69 -9.96
N ASN A 97 -1.33 22.43 -10.22
CA ASN A 97 -1.42 21.84 -11.56
C ASN A 97 -2.87 21.54 -11.99
N GLN A 98 -3.80 21.46 -11.05
CA GLN A 98 -5.16 20.97 -11.28
C GLN A 98 -6.19 21.88 -10.61
N LEU A 99 -7.47 21.66 -10.93
CA LEU A 99 -8.61 22.32 -10.28
C LEU A 99 -8.89 21.80 -8.86
N PHE A 100 -8.04 20.90 -8.34
CA PHE A 100 -8.07 20.41 -6.96
C PHE A 100 -6.66 20.51 -6.36
N SER A 101 -6.60 20.71 -5.05
CA SER A 101 -5.37 20.74 -4.26
C SER A 101 -5.70 20.64 -2.77
N GLY A 102 -4.69 20.34 -1.96
CA GLY A 102 -4.80 20.28 -0.51
C GLY A 102 -5.27 18.92 0.01
N LEU A 103 -5.22 18.79 1.33
CA LEU A 103 -5.61 17.61 2.07
C LEU A 103 -6.46 18.05 3.26
N ASP A 104 -7.75 17.72 3.22
CA ASP A 104 -8.67 17.93 4.34
C ASP A 104 -8.68 16.68 5.23
N HIS A 105 -8.40 16.87 6.53
CA HIS A 105 -8.25 15.77 7.48
C HIS A 105 -9.58 15.06 7.76
N HIS A 106 -10.70 15.80 7.77
CA HIS A 106 -12.02 15.24 8.05
C HIS A 106 -12.53 14.44 6.85
N ALA A 107 -12.33 14.94 5.63
CA ALA A 107 -12.62 14.22 4.40
C ALA A 107 -11.76 12.95 4.28
N LEU A 108 -10.48 12.99 4.65
CA LEU A 108 -9.62 11.81 4.66
C LEU A 108 -10.09 10.76 5.69
N ALA A 109 -10.50 11.18 6.88
CA ALA A 109 -11.10 10.27 7.86
C ALA A 109 -12.39 9.63 7.31
N GLY A 110 -13.23 10.41 6.63
CA GLY A 110 -14.42 9.90 5.93
C GLY A 110 -14.06 8.86 4.87
N ARG A 111 -12.99 9.08 4.09
CA ARG A 111 -12.49 8.10 3.11
C ARG A 111 -12.05 6.80 3.78
N PHE A 112 -11.29 6.86 4.87
CA PHE A 112 -10.89 5.65 5.60
C PHE A 112 -12.09 4.87 6.13
N LEU A 113 -13.11 5.56 6.67
CA LEU A 113 -14.34 4.93 7.13
C LEU A 113 -15.08 4.22 5.98
N THR A 114 -15.24 4.90 4.85
CA THR A 114 -15.91 4.33 3.67
C THR A 114 -15.18 3.10 3.14
N GLU A 115 -13.86 3.17 2.96
CA GLU A 115 -13.06 2.03 2.49
C GLU A 115 -13.05 0.87 3.48
N THR A 116 -13.12 1.15 4.78
CA THR A 116 -13.21 0.10 5.81
C THR A 116 -14.57 -0.61 5.77
N LEU A 117 -15.66 0.09 5.46
CA LEU A 117 -17.01 -0.51 5.39
C LEU A 117 -17.25 -1.30 4.11
N ASN A 118 -16.61 -0.92 3.00
CA ASN A 118 -16.62 -1.63 1.72
C ASN A 118 -18.01 -2.17 1.29
N THR A 119 -19.03 -1.31 1.29
CA THR A 119 -20.41 -1.65 0.94
C THR A 119 -20.87 -0.96 -0.34
N SER A 120 -21.92 -1.47 -0.97
CA SER A 120 -22.63 -0.74 -2.03
C SER A 120 -23.38 0.47 -1.45
N PRO A 121 -23.36 1.63 -2.14
CA PRO A 121 -24.31 2.71 -1.92
C PRO A 121 -25.76 2.28 -2.17
#